data_AF-A0A3D2U4F2-F1
#
_entry.id   AF-A0A3D2U4F2-F1
#
_cell.length_a   1.000
_cell.length_b   1.000
_cell.length_c   1.000
_cell.angle_alpha   90.00
_cell.angle_beta   90.00
_cell.angle_gamma   90.00
#
_symmetry.space_group_name_H-M   'P 1'
#
loop_
_entity.id
_entity.type
_entity.pdbx_description
1 polymer ?
#
loop_
_entity_poly.entity_id
_entity_poly.type
_entity_poly.pdbx_seq_one_letter_code
_entity_poly.pdbx_strand_id
1 'polypeptide(L)'
;MPDTWPTASMAELITMCTSPVLIGLGIVPVPGQDETTVDLPMARHFIDLLALLDEKTGDALSAEEQKAIDQSLHELRMAFVQVQQSAGESEPESEPESEPESEPESEPETEQGSTETSVEDD
;
A
#
# COMPACT_ATOMS: atom_id res chain seq x y z
N MET A 1 -28.93 -22.34 -8.32
CA MET A 1 -28.47 -20.94 -8.44
C MET A 1 -27.63 -20.86 -9.70
N PRO A 2 -27.65 -19.78 -10.50
CA PRO A 2 -26.70 -19.67 -11.60
C PRO A 2 -25.32 -19.39 -11.00
N ASP A 3 -24.46 -20.40 -10.95
CA ASP A 3 -23.04 -20.29 -10.63
C ASP A 3 -22.31 -19.66 -11.83
N THR A 4 -22.33 -18.34 -11.94
CA THR A 4 -21.58 -17.62 -12.97
C THR A 4 -20.46 -16.77 -12.38
N TRP A 5 -19.79 -17.28 -11.35
CA TRP A 5 -18.49 -16.73 -10.98
C TRP A 5 -17.48 -17.09 -12.08
N PRO A 6 -16.59 -16.15 -12.46
CA PRO A 6 -15.57 -16.42 -13.46
C PRO A 6 -14.72 -17.62 -13.02
N THR A 7 -14.36 -18.47 -13.97
CA THR A 7 -13.48 -19.60 -13.69
C THR A 7 -12.10 -19.05 -13.39
N ALA A 8 -11.59 -19.34 -12.19
CA ALA A 8 -10.24 -18.93 -11.81
C ALA A 8 -9.23 -19.43 -12.85
N SER A 9 -8.41 -18.53 -13.35
CA SER A 9 -7.36 -18.83 -14.32
C SER A 9 -5.99 -18.38 -13.84
N MET A 10 -4.94 -19.01 -14.37
CA MET A 10 -3.57 -18.58 -14.06
C MET A 10 -3.32 -17.14 -14.50
N ALA A 11 -3.94 -16.70 -15.61
CA ALA A 11 -3.85 -15.32 -16.09
C ALA A 11 -4.42 -14.30 -15.09
N GLU A 12 -5.53 -14.61 -14.43
CA GLU A 12 -6.10 -13.76 -13.37
C GLU A 12 -5.15 -13.67 -12.17
N LEU A 13 -4.53 -14.78 -11.78
CA LEU A 13 -3.59 -14.83 -10.67
C LEU A 13 -2.31 -14.02 -10.96
N ILE A 14 -1.78 -14.12 -12.19
CA ILE A 14 -0.67 -13.28 -12.67
C ILE A 14 -1.06 -11.79 -12.58
N THR A 15 -2.25 -11.43 -13.05
CA THR A 15 -2.75 -10.05 -13.01
C THR A 15 -2.90 -9.53 -11.59
N MET A 16 -3.37 -10.38 -10.67
CA MET A 16 -3.51 -10.07 -9.24
C MET A 16 -2.15 -9.81 -8.57
N CYS A 17 -1.10 -10.53 -8.96
CA CYS A 17 0.26 -10.28 -8.49
C CYS A 17 0.91 -9.08 -9.18
N THR A 18 0.59 -8.83 -10.45
CA THR A 18 1.19 -7.78 -11.28
C THR A 18 0.72 -6.39 -10.87
N SER A 19 -0.57 -6.23 -10.59
CA SER A 19 -1.17 -4.95 -10.20
C SER A 19 -0.47 -4.23 -9.04
N PRO A 20 -0.23 -4.87 -7.87
CA PRO A 20 0.47 -4.23 -6.77
C PRO A 20 1.96 -3.98 -7.07
N VAL A 21 2.59 -4.74 -7.99
CA VAL A 21 3.95 -4.41 -8.46
C VAL A 21 3.94 -3.08 -9.19
N LEU A 22 3.00 -2.88 -10.12
CA LEU A 22 2.90 -1.62 -10.88
C LEU A 22 2.64 -0.41 -9.97
N ILE A 23 1.83 -0.61 -8.92
CA ILE A 23 1.58 0.41 -7.89
C ILE A 23 2.88 0.68 -7.10
N GLY A 24 3.56 -0.35 -6.62
CA GLY A 24 4.82 -0.20 -5.87
C GLY A 24 5.96 0.39 -6.70
N LEU A 25 5.91 0.24 -8.03
CA LEU A 25 6.85 0.89 -8.94
C LEU A 25 6.48 2.35 -9.25
N GLY A 26 5.37 2.87 -8.74
CA GLY A 26 4.87 4.21 -9.04
C GLY A 26 4.40 4.38 -10.49
N ILE A 27 4.14 3.28 -11.21
CA ILE A 27 3.65 3.30 -12.61
C ILE A 27 2.16 3.61 -12.63
N VAL A 28 1.42 3.11 -11.63
CA VAL A 28 -0.03 3.28 -11.49
C VAL A 28 -0.30 3.88 -10.10
N PRO A 29 -1.16 4.91 -9.98
CA PRO A 29 -1.52 5.46 -8.68
C PRO A 29 -2.39 4.50 -7.89
N VAL A 30 -2.34 4.61 -6.56
CA VAL A 30 -3.30 3.93 -5.68
C VAL A 30 -4.72 4.47 -5.98
N PRO A 31 -5.75 3.62 -6.09
CA PRO A 31 -7.11 4.09 -6.29
C PRO A 31 -7.53 5.09 -5.20
N GLY A 32 -7.90 6.31 -5.60
CA GLY A 32 -8.27 7.40 -4.69
C GLY A 32 -7.12 8.34 -4.33
N GLN A 33 -5.92 8.13 -4.85
CA GLN A 33 -4.82 9.09 -4.81
C GLN A 33 -4.50 9.59 -6.22
N ASP A 34 -4.17 10.88 -6.33
CA ASP A 34 -3.73 11.48 -7.59
C ASP A 34 -2.21 11.32 -7.79
N GLU A 35 -1.47 11.06 -6.71
CA GLU A 35 -0.02 10.92 -6.72
C GLU A 35 0.42 9.45 -6.76
N THR A 36 1.56 9.23 -7.42
CA THR A 36 2.21 7.92 -7.48
C THR A 36 3.34 7.88 -6.46
N THR A 37 3.30 6.90 -5.57
CA THR A 37 4.37 6.66 -4.59
C THR A 37 5.17 5.42 -4.99
N VAL A 38 6.48 5.49 -4.85
CA VAL A 38 7.36 4.35 -5.14
C VAL A 38 7.62 3.58 -3.85
N ASP A 39 7.11 2.35 -3.79
CA ASP A 39 7.36 1.35 -2.74
C ASP A 39 8.05 0.12 -3.37
N LEU A 40 9.38 0.20 -3.45
CA LEU A 40 10.21 -0.90 -3.94
C LEU A 40 10.09 -2.17 -3.07
N PRO A 41 10.07 -2.11 -1.72
CA PRO A 41 9.80 -3.29 -0.90
C PRO A 41 8.51 -4.03 -1.28
N MET A 42 7.40 -3.32 -1.48
CA MET A 42 6.13 -3.91 -1.92
C MET A 42 6.26 -4.53 -3.31
N ALA A 43 6.82 -3.81 -4.28
CA ALA A 43 7.02 -4.31 -5.63
C ALA A 43 7.86 -5.61 -5.64
N ARG A 44 8.96 -5.64 -4.88
CA ARG A 44 9.81 -6.82 -4.75
C ARG A 44 9.05 -8.00 -4.15
N HIS A 45 8.26 -7.77 -3.10
CA HIS A 45 7.51 -8.83 -2.43
C HIS A 45 6.58 -9.58 -3.40
N PHE A 46 5.84 -8.86 -4.25
CA PHE A 46 4.94 -9.47 -5.22
C PHE A 46 5.66 -10.14 -6.40
N ILE A 47 6.82 -9.61 -6.82
CA ILE A 47 7.70 -10.28 -7.80
C ILE A 47 8.21 -11.62 -7.23
N ASP A 48 8.69 -11.61 -5.99
CA ASP A 48 9.18 -12.81 -5.30
C ASP A 48 8.03 -13.81 -5.08
N LEU A 49 6.82 -13.35 -4.78
CA LEU A 49 5.63 -14.20 -4.67
C LEU A 49 5.28 -14.86 -6.01
N LEU A 50 5.28 -14.11 -7.11
CA LEU A 50 5.03 -14.65 -8.45
C LEU A 50 6.09 -15.68 -8.85
N ALA A 51 7.36 -15.44 -8.48
CA ALA A 51 8.45 -16.38 -8.72
C ALA A 51 8.33 -17.66 -7.89
N LEU A 52 7.87 -17.55 -6.63
CA LEU A 52 7.59 -18.71 -5.80
C LEU A 52 6.43 -19.53 -6.35
N LEU A 53 5.39 -18.86 -6.87
CA LEU A 53 4.26 -19.53 -7.51
C LEU A 53 4.71 -20.30 -8.75
N ASP A 54 5.53 -19.70 -9.60
CA ASP A 54 6.15 -20.37 -10.74
C ASP A 54 6.89 -21.65 -10.32
N GLU A 55 7.79 -21.55 -9.35
CA GLU A 55 8.56 -22.70 -8.84
C GLU A 55 7.66 -23.82 -8.28
N LYS A 56 6.58 -23.45 -7.58
CA LYS A 56 5.68 -24.43 -6.94
C LYS A 56 4.58 -24.96 -7.86
N THR A 57 4.32 -24.30 -8.99
CA THR A 57 3.24 -24.68 -9.91
C THR A 57 3.72 -25.17 -11.26
N GLY A 58 5.02 -25.03 -11.61
CA GLY A 58 5.57 -25.38 -12.91
C GLY A 58 5.24 -26.78 -13.44
N ASP A 59 5.14 -27.79 -12.57
CA ASP A 59 4.75 -29.16 -12.97
C ASP A 59 3.26 -29.30 -13.37
N ALA A 60 2.43 -28.32 -13.01
CA ALA A 60 0.99 -28.28 -13.28
C ALA A 60 0.60 -27.27 -14.36
N LEU A 61 1.53 -26.44 -14.85
CA LEU A 61 1.27 -25.41 -15.84
C LEU A 61 1.30 -25.96 -17.27
N SER A 62 0.41 -25.46 -18.11
CA SER A 62 0.53 -25.63 -19.56
C SER A 62 1.69 -24.77 -20.12
N ALA A 63 2.18 -25.12 -21.31
CA ALA A 63 3.24 -24.35 -21.97
C ALA A 63 2.87 -22.87 -22.22
N GLU A 64 1.58 -22.58 -22.39
CA GLU A 64 1.08 -21.21 -22.56
C GLU A 64 1.12 -20.43 -21.24
N GLU A 65 0.67 -21.06 -20.15
CA GLU A 65 0.70 -20.45 -18.81
C GLU A 65 2.12 -20.25 -18.30
N GLN A 66 3.01 -21.22 -18.52
CA GLN A 66 4.42 -21.10 -18.18
C GLN A 66 5.04 -19.89 -18.90
N LYS A 67 4.80 -19.77 -20.21
CA LYS A 67 5.28 -18.64 -21.00
C LYS A 67 4.73 -17.31 -20.49
N ALA A 68 3.46 -17.26 -20.08
CA ALA A 68 2.84 -16.05 -19.54
C ALA A 68 3.52 -15.62 -18.23
N ILE A 69 3.75 -16.55 -17.30
CA ILE A 69 4.46 -16.29 -16.04
C ILE A 69 5.89 -15.82 -16.31
N ASP A 70 6.63 -16.53 -17.17
CA ASP A 70 8.02 -16.20 -17.50
C ASP A 70 8.13 -14.79 -18.08
N GLN A 71 7.22 -14.44 -18.99
CA GLN A 71 7.17 -13.12 -19.60
C GLN A 71 6.84 -12.04 -18.56
N SER A 72 5.82 -12.24 -17.73
CA SER A 72 5.45 -11.29 -16.68
C SER A 72 6.58 -11.11 -15.66
N LEU A 73 7.23 -12.18 -15.21
CA LEU A 73 8.38 -12.10 -14.31
C LEU A 73 9.53 -11.32 -14.94
N HIS A 74 9.82 -11.54 -16.22
CA HIS A 74 10.86 -10.80 -16.93
C HIS A 74 10.56 -9.30 -16.99
N GLU A 75 9.36 -8.94 -17.45
CA GLU A 75 8.92 -7.54 -17.58
C GLU A 75 8.93 -6.83 -16.22
N LEU A 76 8.38 -7.45 -15.18
CA LEU A 76 8.31 -6.87 -13.83
C LEU A 76 9.70 -6.70 -13.20
N ARG A 77 10.61 -7.67 -13.36
CA ARG A 77 11.99 -7.56 -12.86
C ARG A 77 12.76 -6.45 -13.56
N MET A 78 12.59 -6.30 -14.87
CA MET A 78 13.21 -5.22 -15.63
C MET A 78 12.69 -3.86 -15.19
N ALA A 79 11.36 -3.73 -15.03
CA ALA A 79 10.74 -2.51 -14.53
C ALA A 79 11.23 -2.17 -13.11
N PHE A 80 11.32 -3.16 -12.23
CA PHE A 80 11.85 -3.00 -10.87
C PHE A 80 13.29 -2.47 -10.87
N VAL A 81 14.17 -3.07 -11.66
CA VAL A 81 15.58 -2.64 -11.74
C VAL A 81 15.68 -1.22 -12.31
N GLN A 82 14.87 -0.88 -13.30
CA GLN A 82 14.83 0.47 -13.88
C GLN A 82 14.42 1.52 -12.84
N VAL A 83 13.34 1.27 -12.10
CA VAL A 83 12.86 2.20 -11.06
C VAL A 83 13.83 2.24 -9.89
N GLN A 84 14.41 1.11 -9.48
CA GLN A 84 15.41 1.07 -8.41
C GLN A 84 16.65 1.92 -8.73
N GLN A 85 17.11 1.90 -9.98
CA GLN A 85 18.22 2.74 -10.41
C GLN A 85 17.86 4.23 -10.42
N SER A 86 16.63 4.59 -10.78
CA SER A 86 16.16 5.98 -10.78
C SER A 86 15.82 6.51 -9.37
N ALA A 87 15.28 5.67 -8.49
CA ALA A 87 14.93 6.03 -7.12
C ALA A 87 16.17 6.17 -6.22
N GLY A 88 17.26 5.46 -6.53
CA GLY A 88 18.54 5.65 -5.86
C GLY A 88 19.15 7.05 -6.03
N GLU A 89 18.60 7.85 -6.96
CA GLU A 89 19.03 9.24 -7.24
C GLU A 89 18.04 10.29 -6.69
N SER A 90 17.00 9.87 -5.96
CA SER A 90 16.01 10.77 -5.36
C SER A 90 15.49 10.17 -4.06
N GLU A 91 16.09 10.58 -2.93
CA GLU A 91 15.40 10.63 -1.65
C GLU A 91 14.39 11.78 -1.71
N PRO A 92 13.08 11.54 -1.58
CA PRO A 92 12.20 12.51 -0.97
C PRO A 92 12.00 12.06 0.47
N GLU A 93 12.72 12.74 1.36
CA GLU A 93 12.14 13.40 2.54
C GLU A 93 10.61 13.19 2.65
N SER A 94 10.20 12.09 3.28
CA SER A 94 8.86 11.96 3.84
C SER A 94 9.01 12.36 5.29
N GLU A 95 8.84 13.65 5.53
CA GLU A 95 8.77 14.24 6.87
C GLU A 95 7.89 13.36 7.77
N PRO A 96 8.27 13.16 9.04
CA PRO A 96 7.42 12.46 9.98
C PRO A 96 6.12 13.26 10.07
N GLU A 97 4.97 12.61 9.87
CA GLU A 97 3.68 13.12 10.32
C GLU A 97 3.79 13.41 11.82
N SER A 98 4.19 14.65 12.08
CA SER A 98 4.14 15.29 13.36
C SER A 98 2.73 15.80 13.44
N GLU A 99 1.84 15.00 14.01
CA GLU A 99 0.63 15.51 14.62
C GLU A 99 1.01 16.01 16.02
N PRO A 100 1.26 17.32 16.24
CA PRO A 100 1.08 17.87 17.56
C PRO A 100 -0.43 18.06 17.73
N GLU A 101 -1.13 17.05 18.25
CA GLU A 101 -2.37 17.31 19.00
C GLU A 101 -1.97 18.06 20.28
N SER A 102 -1.76 19.37 20.11
CA SER A 102 -1.74 20.34 21.19
C SER A 102 -3.08 21.06 21.14
N GLU A 103 -4.03 20.59 21.93
CA GLU A 103 -5.17 21.40 22.35
C GLU A 103 -4.74 22.27 23.53
N PRO A 104 -4.64 23.60 23.39
CA PRO A 104 -4.75 24.50 24.52
C PRO A 104 -6.18 25.08 24.53
N GLU A 105 -7.14 24.37 25.11
CA GLU A 105 -8.34 25.03 25.62
C GLU A 105 -7.97 25.75 26.92
N SER A 106 -7.56 27.01 26.76
CA SER A 106 -7.52 28.00 27.83
C SER A 106 -8.76 28.87 27.71
N GLU A 107 -9.80 28.55 28.46
CA GLU A 107 -10.90 29.49 28.72
C GLU A 107 -10.42 30.59 29.70
N PRO A 108 -10.78 31.87 29.47
CA PRO A 108 -10.31 32.99 30.29
C PRO A 108 -11.14 33.13 31.58
N GLU A 109 -10.43 33.32 32.70
CA GLU A 109 -11.01 33.79 33.96
C GLU A 109 -11.56 35.21 33.82
N THR A 110 -12.76 35.47 34.37
CA THR A 110 -13.14 36.81 34.85
C THR A 110 -13.96 36.68 36.13
N GLU A 111 -13.22 36.52 37.22
CA GLU A 111 -13.21 37.38 38.40
C GLU A 111 -14.53 38.00 38.96
N GLN A 112 -14.75 37.66 40.24
CA GLN A 112 -15.34 38.42 41.36
C GLN A 112 -16.88 38.58 41.52
N GLY A 113 -17.35 38.01 42.64
CA GLY A 113 -17.81 38.89 43.72
C GLY A 113 -19.13 38.51 44.42
N SER A 114 -19.02 38.35 45.74
CA SER A 114 -20.04 38.55 46.79
C SER A 114 -20.90 37.36 47.26
N THR A 115 -20.64 36.98 48.52
CA THR A 115 -21.58 36.80 49.66
C THR A 115 -22.76 35.85 49.43
N GLU A 116 -23.06 34.85 50.25
CA GLU A 116 -23.29 34.85 51.70
C GLU A 116 -23.84 33.44 52.05
N THR A 117 -23.59 32.93 53.26
CA THR A 117 -24.41 31.99 54.08
C THR A 117 -25.06 30.75 53.39
N SER A 118 -24.84 29.50 53.82
CA SER A 118 -25.18 28.98 55.14
C SER A 118 -24.53 27.60 55.38
N VAL A 119 -24.23 27.38 56.66
CA VAL A 119 -24.00 26.10 57.36
C VAL A 119 -25.27 25.24 57.36
N GLU A 120 -25.11 23.91 57.21
CA GLU A 120 -25.91 22.74 57.70
C GLU A 120 -25.63 21.58 56.72
N ASP A 121 -25.50 20.30 57.05
CA ASP A 121 -25.57 19.46 58.25
C ASP A 121 -25.09 18.05 57.80
N ASP A 122 -24.63 17.22 58.75
CA ASP A 122 -24.12 15.82 58.67
C ASP A 122 -22.62 15.58 58.41
#